data_AF-A0A5E8V4E4-F1
#
_entry.id   AF-A0A5E8V4E4-F1
#
_cell.length_a   1.000
_cell.length_b   1.000
_cell.length_c   1.000
_cell.angle_alpha   90.00
_cell.angle_beta   90.00
_cell.angle_gamma   90.00
#
_symmetry.space_group_name_H-M   'P 1'
#
loop_
_entity.id
_entity.type
_entity.pdbx_description
1 polymer ?
#
loop_
_entity_poly.entity_id
_entity_poly.type
_entity_poly.pdbx_seq_one_letter_code
_entity_poly.pdbx_strand_id
1 'polypeptide(L)' 'MFDIYLNGRRDLLVVPRGFAIPVGLDGSWKRKKRAVRLVSDVIRQDVQQRGYHRRSLISNRSKTAVETSSHA' A
#
# COMPACT_ATOMS: atom_id res chain seq x y z
N MET A 1 12.94 -0.67 1.28
CA MET A 1 12.27 -2.00 1.28
C MET A 1 10.98 -1.89 2.06
N PHE A 2 9.98 -2.71 1.73
CA PHE A 2 8.64 -2.58 2.27
C PHE A 2 8.10 -3.91 2.79
N ASP A 3 7.38 -3.85 3.90
CA ASP A 3 6.58 -4.95 4.42
C ASP A 3 5.13 -4.78 3.96
N ILE A 4 4.54 -5.88 3.50
CA ILE A 4 3.17 -5.91 3.02
C ILE A 4 2.31 -6.66 4.02
N TYR A 5 1.16 -6.10 4.36
CA TYR A 5 0.16 -6.69 5.22
C TYR A 5 -1.16 -6.82 4.46
N LEU A 6 -1.90 -7.87 4.75
CA LEU A 6 -3.27 -8.09 4.26
C LEU A 6 -4.20 -8.29 5.44
N ASN A 7 -5.42 -7.76 5.36
CA ASN A 7 -6.46 -8.02 6.35
C ASN A 7 -7.56 -8.96 5.79
N GLY A 8 -8.49 -9.38 6.65
CA GLY A 8 -9.63 -10.22 6.25
C GLY A 8 -10.60 -9.57 5.25
N ARG A 9 -10.56 -8.24 5.10
CA ARG A 9 -11.36 -7.48 4.13
C ARG A 9 -10.70 -7.37 2.75
N ARG A 10 -9.59 -8.06 2.54
CA ARG A 10 -8.74 -7.97 1.34
C ARG A 10 -8.17 -6.56 1.12
N ASP A 11 -7.94 -5.82 2.19
CA ASP A 11 -7.17 -4.59 2.11
C ASP A 11 -5.68 -4.91 2.19
N LEU A 12 -4.90 -4.13 1.45
CA LEU A 12 -3.45 -4.16 1.41
C LEU A 12 -2.89 -2.94 2.13
N LEU A 13 -1.91 -3.19 3.00
CA LEU A 13 -1.15 -2.17 3.71
C LEU A 13 0.33 -2.36 3.40
N VAL A 14 1.00 -1.28 2.99
CA VAL A 14 2.43 -1.21 2.74
C VAL A 14 3.05 -0.29 3.78
N VAL A 15 4.07 -0.75 4.47
CA VAL A 15 4.87 0.04 5.41
C VAL A 15 6.36 -0.11 5.09
N PRO A 16 7.21 0.86 5.45
CA PRO A 16 8.64 0.67 5.34
C PRO A 16 9.08 -0.52 6.20
N ARG A 17 10.04 -1.29 5.70
CA ARG A 17 10.48 -2.51 6.38
C ARG A 17 11.00 -2.19 7.78
N GLY A 18 10.54 -2.94 8.78
CA GLY A 18 10.94 -2.76 10.18
C GLY A 18 10.12 -1.74 10.95
N PHE A 19 9.16 -1.06 10.30
CA PHE A 19 8.22 -0.18 10.99
C PHE A 19 7.01 -0.97 11.50
N ALA A 20 6.47 -0.55 12.63
CA ALA A 20 5.25 -1.10 13.18
C ALA A 20 4.03 -0.69 12.32
N ILE A 21 2.93 -1.43 12.48
CA ILE A 21 1.65 -1.04 11.89
C ILE A 21 1.18 0.24 12.62
N PRO A 22 0.82 1.32 11.90
CA PRO A 22 0.29 2.53 12.49
C PRO A 22 -0.92 2.27 13.40
N VAL A 23 -0.90 2.90 14.58
CA VAL A 23 -2.02 2.90 15.52
C VAL A 23 -3.22 3.60 14.87
N GLY A 24 -4.41 2.99 14.96
CA GLY A 24 -5.63 3.48 14.30
C GLY A 24 -5.97 2.80 12.97
N LEU A 25 -5.16 1.84 12.51
CA LEU A 25 -5.55 0.96 11.41
C LEU A 25 -6.33 -0.25 11.93
N ASP A 26 -7.64 -0.10 12.04
CA ASP A 26 -8.54 -1.18 12.40
C ASP A 26 -8.43 -2.35 11.43
N GLY A 27 -8.14 -3.54 11.96
CA GLY A 27 -8.08 -4.77 11.19
C GLY A 27 -7.02 -5.75 11.67
N SER A 28 -7.32 -7.04 11.51
CA SER A 28 -6.36 -8.12 11.72
C SER A 28 -5.36 -8.17 10.57
N TRP A 29 -4.37 -7.29 10.61
CA TRP A 29 -3.28 -7.23 9.63
C TRP A 29 -2.34 -8.43 9.77
N LYS A 30 -2.21 -9.21 8.70
CA LYS A 30 -1.27 -10.32 8.61
C LYS A 30 -0.14 -9.97 7.65
N ARG A 31 1.09 -10.00 8.15
CA ARG A 31 2.29 -9.75 7.33
C ARG A 31 2.43 -10.85 6.28
N LYS A 32 2.67 -10.46 5.04
CA LYS A 32 3.05 -11.37 3.96
C LYS A 32 4.53 -11.74 4.16
N LYS A 33 4.86 -13.04 4.04
CA LYS A 33 6.21 -13.57 4.31
C LYS A 33 7.33 -12.90 3.51
N ARG A 34 7.02 -12.28 2.36
CA ARG A 34 8.01 -11.67 1.46
C ARG A 34 7.91 -10.15 1.51
N ALA A 35 8.97 -9.51 1.98
CA ALA A 35 9.18 -8.08 1.81
C ALA A 35 9.42 -7.75 0.33
N VAL A 36 8.97 -6.59 -0.12
CA VAL A 36 9.12 -6.15 -1.51
C VAL A 36 10.20 -5.08 -1.61
N ARG A 37 11.06 -5.19 -2.63
CA ARG A 37 12.16 -4.24 -2.86
C ARG A 37 11.68 -2.96 -3.57
N LEU A 38 10.70 -3.09 -4.46
CA LEU A 38 10.19 -2.04 -5.32
C LEU A 38 8.68 -1.90 -5.19
N VAL A 39 8.20 -0.67 -5.10
CA VAL A 39 6.79 -0.28 -5.16
C VAL A 39 6.66 0.86 -6.17
N SER A 40 5.45 1.11 -6.66
CA SER A 40 5.19 2.28 -7.51
C SER A 40 5.50 3.58 -6.79
N ASP A 41 5.78 4.65 -7.54
CA ASP A 41 6.14 5.94 -6.95
C ASP A 41 5.01 6.52 -6.10
N VAL A 42 3.75 6.29 -6.48
CA VAL A 42 2.58 6.66 -5.67
C VAL A 42 2.64 6.02 -4.27
N ILE A 43 2.93 4.71 -4.20
CA ILE A 43 3.05 4.01 -2.91
C ILE A 43 4.25 4.54 -2.13
N ARG A 44 5.36 4.82 -2.82
CA ARG A 44 6.57 5.35 -2.20
C ARG A 44 6.32 6.73 -1.58
N GLN A 45 5.68 7.63 -2.31
CA GLN A 45 5.35 8.98 -1.84
C GLN A 45 4.37 8.94 -0.67
N ASP A 46 3.31 8.11 -0.75
CA ASP A 46 2.38 7.93 0.37
C ASP A 46 3.09 7.43 1.62
N VAL A 47 3.97 6.43 1.47
CA VAL A 47 4.74 5.89 2.59
C VAL A 47 5.71 6.95 3.15
N GLN A 48 6.31 7.80 2.32
CA GLN A 48 7.19 8.88 2.77
C GLN A 48 6.43 9.99 3.52
N GLN A 49 5.22 10.35 3.07
CA GLN A 49 4.44 11.42 3.66
C GLN A 49 3.66 10.98 4.90
N ARG A 50 3.06 9.78 4.86
CA ARG A 50 2.13 9.28 5.89
C ARG A 50 2.73 8.19 6.77
N GLY A 51 3.87 7.62 6.38
CA GLY A 51 4.47 6.45 7.03
C GLY A 51 3.90 5.11 6.56
N TYR A 52 2.85 5.09 5.75
CA TYR A 52 2.22 3.88 5.21
C TYR A 52 1.36 4.17 3.97
N HIS A 53 1.02 3.13 3.21
CA HIS A 53 0.03 3.17 2.14
C HIS A 53 -1.04 2.08 2.36
N ARG A 54 -2.33 2.42 2.27
CA ARG A 54 -3.45 1.48 2.42
C ARG A 54 -4.34 1.51 1.18
N ARG A 55 -4.68 0.33 0.63
CA ARG A 55 -5.57 0.19 -0.52
C ARG A 55 -6.50 -1.02 -0.37
N SER A 56 -7.79 -0.85 -0.67
CA SER A 56 -8.72 -1.98 -0.73
C SER A 56 -8.58 -2.75 -2.05
N LEU A 57 -8.55 -4.08 -1.99
CA LEU A 57 -8.53 -4.97 -3.15
C LEU A 57 -9.90 -5.61 -3.44
N ILE A 58 -10.96 -5.17 -2.76
CA ILE A 58 -12.33 -5.57 -3.10
C ILE A 58 -12.56 -5.19 -4.57
N SER A 59 -13.00 -6.17 -5.36
CA SER A 59 -13.04 -6.11 -6.81
C SER A 59 -13.99 -5.04 -7.33
N ASN A 60 -13.53 -3.81 -7.42
CA ASN A 60 -14.02 -2.89 -8.43
C ASN A 60 -13.31 -3.26 -9.73
N ARG A 61 -13.89 -4.21 -10.46
CA ARG A 61 -13.70 -4.30 -11.91
C ARG A 61 -14.42 -3.10 -12.51
N SER A 62 -13.85 -1.91 -12.35
CA SER A 62 -14.35 -0.70 -13.00
C SER A 62 -13.24 0.36 -13.14
N LYS A 63 -12.91 0.60 -14.41
CA LYS A 63 -12.23 1.74 -15.04
C LYS A 63 -10.70 1.78 -15.13
N THR A 64 -10.27 1.48 -16.35
CA THR A 64 -9.27 2.21 -17.16
C THR A 64 -9.34 3.75 -17.06
N ALA A 65 -8.18 4.37 -17.37
CA ALA A 65 -7.90 5.80 -17.67
C ALA A 65 -7.84 6.73 -16.44
N VAL A 66 -6.91 7.68 -16.24
CA VAL A 66 -5.82 8.37 -16.99
C VAL A 66 -5.01 9.10 -15.87
N GLU A 67 -3.71 9.34 -15.94
CA GLU A 67 -3.10 10.47 -16.65
C GLU A 67 -1.58 10.25 -16.84
N THR A 68 -1.19 10.14 -18.10
CA THR A 68 0.09 10.65 -18.59
C THR A 68 0.02 12.17 -18.51
N SER A 69 0.60 12.79 -17.48
CA SER A 69 0.90 14.22 -17.54
C SER A 69 2.27 14.38 -18.20
N SER A 70 2.23 14.65 -19.50
CA SER A 70 3.33 15.19 -20.29
C SER A 70 3.97 16.37 -19.54
N HIS A 71 5.29 16.35 -19.36
CA HIS A 71 6.06 17.54 -19.02
C HIS A 71 6.51 18.17 -20.35
N ALA A 72 6.20 19.47 -20.48
CA ALA A 72 6.58 20.31 -21.60
C ALA A 72 8.10 20.51 -21.69
#